data_AF-A0A6B2CPW8-F1
#
_entry.id   AF-A0A6B2CPW8-F1
#
_cell.length_a   1.000
_cell.length_b   1.000
_cell.length_c   1.000
_cell.angle_alpha   90.00
_cell.angle_beta   90.00
_cell.angle_gamma   90.00
#
_symmetry.space_group_name_H-M   'P 1'
#
loop_
_entity.id
_entity.type
_entity.pdbx_description
1 polymer ?
#
loop_
_entity_poly.entity_id
_entity_poly.type
_entity_poly.pdbx_seq_one_letter_code
_entity_poly.pdbx_strand_id
1 'polypeptide(L)' 'MGGLTTGEKVAIAVLLLIPVVFYMVYPAYNYASPELLGVPFFYWFQTLWLAISAVLFTVAAVIWERGLSQEEKR' A
#
# COMPACT_ATOMS: atom_id res chain seq x y z
N MET A 1 -21.49 2.71 -11.64
CA MET A 1 -20.20 3.35 -11.25
C MET A 1 -20.47 4.41 -10.17
N GLY A 2 -21.42 4.17 -9.27
CA GLY A 2 -22.14 5.22 -8.55
C GLY A 2 -21.94 5.28 -7.04
N GLY A 3 -21.10 4.45 -6.43
CA GLY A 3 -20.84 4.46 -4.98
C GLY A 3 -19.67 5.31 -4.50
N LEU A 4 -18.63 5.48 -5.34
CA LEU A 4 -17.39 6.17 -4.98
C LEU A 4 -17.30 7.56 -5.62
N THR A 5 -16.97 8.56 -4.81
CA THR A 5 -16.60 9.90 -5.27
C THR A 5 -15.27 9.89 -6.04
N THR A 6 -15.02 10.92 -6.85
CA THR A 6 -13.74 11.07 -7.55
C THR A 6 -12.57 11.12 -6.57
N GLY A 7 -12.74 11.78 -5.41
CA GLY A 7 -11.72 11.85 -4.36
C GLY A 7 -11.38 10.47 -3.79
N GLU A 8 -12.38 9.63 -3.52
CA GLU A 8 -12.15 8.26 -3.02
C GLU A 8 -11.45 7.38 -4.06
N LYS A 9 -11.82 7.49 -5.33
CA LYS A 9 -11.15 6.77 -6.43
C LYS A 9 -9.67 7.16 -6.53
N VAL A 10 -9.37 8.45 -6.45
CA VAL A 10 -7.99 8.96 -6.44
C VAL A 10 -7.24 8.47 -5.21
N ALA A 11 -7.85 8.53 -4.02
CA ALA A 11 -7.23 8.05 -2.78
C ALA A 11 -6.88 6.56 -2.87
N ILE A 12 -7.81 5.72 -3.34
CA ILE A 12 -7.57 4.29 -3.57
C ILE A 12 -6.42 4.10 -4.55
N ALA A 13 -6.42 4.79 -5.70
CA ALA A 13 -5.36 4.68 -6.68
C ALA A 13 -3.98 5.05 -6.09
N VAL A 14 -3.90 6.13 -5.31
CA VAL A 14 -2.66 6.55 -4.64
C VAL A 14 -2.19 5.50 -3.62
N LEU A 15 -3.09 5.01 -2.76
CA LEU A 15 -2.77 3.98 -1.76
C LEU A 15 -2.23 2.71 -2.41
N LEU A 16 -2.78 2.31 -3.56
CA LEU A 16 -2.32 1.13 -4.30
C LEU A 16 -1.01 1.36 -5.07
N LEU A 17 -0.78 2.59 -5.56
CA LEU A 17 0.44 2.92 -6.31
C LEU A 17 1.67 3.06 -5.41
N ILE A 18 1.52 3.48 -4.15
CA ILE A 18 2.65 3.65 -3.23
C ILE A 18 3.49 2.36 -3.11
N PRO A 19 2.92 1.17 -2.80
CA PRO A 19 3.67 -0.08 -2.77
C PRO A 19 4.33 -0.40 -4.11
N VAL A 20 3.60 -0.25 -5.22
CA VAL A 20 4.10 -0.58 -6.57
C VAL A 20 5.36 0.22 -6.90
N VAL A 21 5.32 1.54 -6.69
CA VAL A 21 6.46 2.42 -6.95
C VAL A 21 7.61 2.10 -5.99
N PHE A 22 7.32 1.87 -4.71
CA PHE A 22 8.32 1.55 -3.71
C PHE A 22 9.11 0.26 -4.04
N TYR A 23 8.42 -0.82 -4.43
CA TYR A 23 9.09 -2.06 -4.81
C TYR A 23 9.80 -1.97 -6.16
N MET A 24 9.38 -1.09 -7.07
CA MET A 24 10.06 -0.88 -8.35
C MET A 24 11.43 -0.21 -8.19
N VAL A 25 11.58 0.70 -7.22
CA VAL A 25 12.84 1.42 -6.97
C VAL A 25 13.79 0.68 -6.02
N TYR A 26 13.60 -0.63 -5.82
CA TYR A 26 14.44 -1.46 -4.95
C TYR A 26 15.96 -1.35 -5.15
N PRO A 27 16.50 -1.14 -6.38
CA PRO A 27 17.94 -1.01 -6.54
C PRO A 27 18.52 0.19 -5.78
N ALA A 28 17.71 1.22 -5.51
CA ALA A 28 18.13 2.42 -4.77
C ALA A 28 18.31 2.18 -3.27
N TYR A 29 17.80 1.08 -2.73
CA TYR A 29 17.89 0.76 -1.29
C TYR A 29 18.32 -0.70 -1.01
N ASN A 30 18.93 -1.36 -2.01
CA ASN A 30 19.49 -2.69 -1.87
C ASN A 30 20.84 -2.67 -1.14
N TYR A 31 20.81 -2.38 0.16
CA TYR A 31 21.98 -2.34 1.03
C TYR A 31 22.04 -3.56 1.94
N ALA A 32 23.26 -3.96 2.30
CA ALA A 32 23.47 -5.01 3.29
C ALA A 32 23.42 -4.47 4.74
N SER A 33 23.95 -3.27 4.98
CA SER A 33 24.01 -2.65 6.31
C SER A 33 23.10 -1.41 6.41
N PRO A 34 22.52 -1.11 7.58
CA PRO A 34 22.68 -1.82 8.85
C PRO A 34 21.94 -3.16 8.89
N GLU A 35 22.56 -4.13 9.54
CA GLU A 35 21.92 -5.40 9.84
C GLU A 35 21.05 -5.26 11.09
N LEU A 36 19.87 -5.90 11.06
CA LEU A 36 19.00 -6.03 12.22
C LEU A 36 18.95 -7.51 12.60
N LEU A 37 19.46 -7.87 13.78
CA LEU A 37 19.51 -9.26 14.25
C LEU A 37 20.21 -10.23 13.25
N GLY A 38 21.23 -9.74 12.53
CA GLY A 38 21.94 -10.51 11.48
C GLY A 38 21.20 -10.59 10.14
N VAL A 39 20.05 -9.89 10.00
CA VAL A 39 19.33 -9.76 8.73
C VAL A 39 19.81 -8.49 8.01
N PRO A 40 20.23 -8.55 6.74
CA PRO A 40 20.64 -7.37 5.98
C PRO A 40 19.53 -6.32 5.81
N PHE A 41 19.94 -5.05 5.66
CA PHE A 41 19.04 -3.89 5.50
C PHE A 41 17.91 -4.15 4.52
N PHE A 42 18.25 -4.62 3.32
CA PHE A 42 17.27 -4.91 2.29
C PHE A 42 16.13 -5.80 2.80
N TYR A 43 16.42 -6.92 3.47
CA TYR A 43 15.39 -7.90 3.82
C TYR A 43 14.46 -7.44 4.95
N TRP A 44 15.01 -6.88 6.03
CA TRP A 44 14.16 -6.44 7.14
C TRP A 44 13.37 -5.19 6.75
N PHE A 45 13.96 -4.29 5.96
CA PHE A 45 13.27 -3.11 5.47
C PHE A 45 12.15 -3.49 4.49
N GLN A 46 12.37 -4.48 3.61
CA GLN A 46 11.33 -5.02 2.74
C GLN A 46 10.19 -5.68 3.53
N THR A 47 10.51 -6.34 4.65
CA THR A 47 9.51 -6.96 5.53
C THR A 47 8.67 -5.90 6.26
N LEU A 48 9.31 -4.83 6.74
CA LEU A 48 8.59 -3.67 7.29
C LEU A 48 7.66 -3.06 6.22
N TRP A 49 8.15 -2.89 4.99
CA TRP A 49 7.35 -2.38 3.88
C TRP A 49 6.24 -3.31 3.44
N LEU A 50 6.38 -4.63 3.62
CA LEU A 50 5.30 -5.58 3.42
C LEU A 50 4.14 -5.31 4.39
N ALA A 51 4.44 -5.09 5.67
CA ALA A 51 3.43 -4.73 6.67
C ALA A 51 2.78 -3.37 6.35
N ILE A 52 3.56 -2.36 5.95
CA ILE A 52 3.03 -1.07 5.50
C ILE A 52 2.10 -1.24 4.29
N SER A 53 2.51 -2.05 3.31
CA SER A 53 1.70 -2.33 2.12
C SER A 53 0.38 -3.00 2.45
N ALA A 54 0.38 -3.95 3.40
CA ALA A 54 -0.84 -4.56 3.90
C ALA A 54 -1.79 -3.52 4.49
N VAL A 55 -1.29 -2.60 5.32
CA VAL A 55 -2.10 -1.50 5.88
C VAL A 55 -2.67 -0.61 4.77
N LEU A 56 -1.86 -0.21 3.79
CA LEU A 56 -2.31 0.61 2.66
C LEU A 56 -3.42 -0.08 1.86
N PHE A 57 -3.27 -1.38 1.59
CA PHE A 57 -4.29 -2.18 0.91
C PHE A 57 -5.56 -2.35 1.75
N THR A 58 -5.44 -2.56 3.07
CA THR A 58 -6.61 -2.61 3.95
C THR A 58 -7.35 -1.29 3.96
N VAL A 59 -6.66 -0.14 4.04
CA VAL A 59 -7.31 1.17 3.98
C VAL A 59 -8.02 1.37 2.63
N ALA A 60 -7.37 1.01 1.53
CA ALA A 60 -7.98 1.08 0.20
C ALA A 60 -9.24 0.18 0.10
N ALA A 61 -9.18 -1.04 0.64
CA ALA A 61 -10.31 -1.97 0.68
C ALA A 61 -11.47 -1.43 1.51
N VAL A 62 -11.19 -0.85 2.69
CA VAL A 62 -12.22 -0.24 3.54
C VAL A 62 -12.91 0.94 2.82
N ILE A 63 -12.15 1.80 2.11
CA ILE A 63 -12.75 2.89 1.33
C ILE A 63 -13.63 2.31 0.21
N TRP A 64 -13.16 1.27 -0.48
CA TRP A 64 -13.90 0.60 -1.53
C TRP A 64 -15.22 -0.01 -1.03
N GLU A 65 -15.18 -0.79 0.05
CA GLU A 65 -16.36 -1.41 0.66
C GLU A 65 -17.40 -0.37 1.11
N ARG A 66 -16.93 0.74 1.68
CA ARG A 66 -17.80 1.86 2.05
C ARG A 66 -18.50 2.43 0.83
N GLY A 67 -17.79 2.64 -0.27
CA GLY A 67 -18.38 3.11 -1.53
C GLY A 67 -19.40 2.11 -2.10
N LEU A 68 -19.09 0.81 -2.07
CA LEU A 68 -20.00 -0.23 -2.56
C LEU A 68 -21.31 -0.25 -1.76
N SER A 69 -21.23 -0.18 -0.43
CA SER A 69 -22.41 -0.14 0.45
C SER A 69 -23.31 1.08 0.20
N GLN A 70 -22.74 2.22 -0.22
CA GLN A 70 -23.52 3.39 -0.60
C GLN A 70 -24.19 3.25 -1.97
N GLU A 71 -23.58 2.51 -2.91
CA GLU A 71 -24.19 2.19 -4.21
C GLU A 71 -25.40 1.26 -4.04
N GLU A 72 -25.32 0.25 -3.17
CA GLU A 72 -26.41 -0.70 -2.90
C GLU A 72 -27.64 -0.06 -2.24
N LYS A 73 -27.44 1.01 -1.46
CA LYS A 73 -28.54 1.72 -0.77
C LYS A 73 -29.28 2.72 -1.66
N ARG A 74 -28.78 2.99 -2.87
CA ARG A 74 -29.30 3.99 -3.79
C ARG A 74 -30.17 3.36 -4.87
#